data_AF-A0A2N4T5H8-F1
#
_entry.id   AF-A0A2N4T5H8-F1
#
_cell.length_a   1.000
_cell.length_b   1.000
_cell.length_c   1.000
_cell.angle_alpha   90.00
_cell.angle_beta   90.00
_cell.angle_gamma   90.00
#
_symmetry.space_group_name_H-M   'P 1'
#
loop_
_entity.id
_entity.type
_entity.pdbx_description
1 polymer ?
#
loop_
_entity_poly.entity_id
_entity_poly.type
_entity_poly.pdbx_seq_one_letter_code
_entity_poly.pdbx_strand_id
1 'polypeptide(L)'
;MTRTSPWFVLAAVLAALFHLVVGFYYLASGLMAPLWAVVLLAVWWMLLTLVGVWLVRCRTYLVLLVPVAAAATWFGVMAFGSAVLGWRP
;
A
#
# COMPACT_ATOMS: atom_id res chain seq x y z
N MET A 1 -19.82 -24.18 3.17
CA MET A 1 -19.25 -23.41 2.05
C MET A 1 -20.16 -22.21 1.76
N THR A 2 -19.88 -21.05 2.35
CA THR A 2 -20.64 -19.81 2.07
C THR A 2 -20.23 -19.29 0.69
N ARG A 3 -21.15 -19.22 -0.26
CA ARG A 3 -20.91 -18.77 -1.64
C ARG A 3 -20.42 -17.33 -1.59
N THR A 4 -19.12 -17.12 -1.80
CA THR A 4 -18.53 -15.78 -1.83
C THR A 4 -18.98 -15.09 -3.10
N SER A 5 -19.55 -13.89 -2.99
CA SER A 5 -19.97 -13.12 -4.16
C SER A 5 -18.79 -12.98 -5.14
N PRO A 6 -18.97 -13.29 -6.44
CA PRO A 6 -17.88 -13.19 -7.42
C PRO A 6 -17.32 -11.75 -7.50
N TRP A 7 -18.17 -10.74 -7.28
CA TRP A 7 -17.75 -9.33 -7.25
C TRP A 7 -16.87 -8.98 -6.07
N PHE A 8 -17.10 -9.61 -4.91
CA PHE A 8 -16.23 -9.42 -3.76
C PHE A 8 -14.83 -10.00 -4.03
N VAL A 9 -14.77 -11.19 -4.62
CA VAL A 9 -13.50 -11.82 -4.99
C VAL A 9 -12.74 -10.94 -5.99
N LEU A 10 -13.43 -10.46 -7.03
CA LEU A 10 -12.83 -9.54 -8.00
C LEU A 10 -12.29 -8.27 -7.32
N ALA A 11 -13.07 -7.63 -6.44
CA ALA A 11 -12.64 -6.45 -5.70
C ALA A 11 -11.40 -6.71 -4.83
N ALA A 12 -11.36 -7.84 -4.12
CA ALA A 12 -10.21 -8.21 -3.30
C ALA A 12 -8.95 -8.49 -4.15
N VAL A 13 -9.10 -9.16 -5.30
CA VAL A 13 -7.99 -9.42 -6.23
C VAL A 13 -7.47 -8.11 -6.80
N LEU A 14 -8.34 -7.23 -7.27
CA LEU A 14 -7.95 -5.92 -7.79
C LEU A 14 -7.23 -5.10 -6.72
N ALA A 15 -7.77 -5.06 -5.49
CA ALA A 15 -7.13 -4.38 -4.38
C ALA A 15 -5.72 -4.91 -4.11
N ALA A 16 -5.55 -6.23 -4.10
CA ALA A 16 -4.25 -6.88 -3.90
C ALA A 16 -3.25 -6.55 -5.02
N LEU A 17 -3.69 -6.61 -6.28
CA LEU A 17 -2.85 -6.27 -7.43
C LEU A 17 -2.38 -4.81 -7.38
N PHE A 18 -3.30 -3.86 -7.14
CA PHE A 18 -2.93 -2.46 -7.00
C PHE A 18 -2.00 -2.24 -5.80
N HIS A 19 -2.25 -2.92 -4.67
CA HIS A 19 -1.41 -2.79 -3.47
C HIS A 19 0.01 -3.33 -3.70
N LEU A 20 0.16 -4.40 -4.49
CA LEU A 20 1.46 -4.91 -4.92
C LEU A 20 2.20 -3.93 -5.84
N VAL A 21 1.50 -3.33 -6.80
CA VAL A 21 2.08 -2.29 -7.67
C VAL A 21 2.60 -1.12 -6.82
N VAL A 22 1.83 -0.68 -5.83
CA VAL A 22 2.29 0.35 -4.89
C VAL A 22 3.51 -0.12 -4.08
N GLY A 23 3.55 -1.38 -3.65
CA GLY A 23 4.70 -1.97 -2.95
C GLY A 23 6.00 -1.93 -3.78
N PHE A 24 5.90 -2.08 -5.10
CA PHE A 24 7.06 -1.90 -5.99
C PHE A 24 7.62 -0.46 -5.91
N TYR A 25 6.75 0.56 -5.90
CA TYR A 25 7.18 1.96 -5.74
C TYR A 25 7.81 2.26 -4.37
N TYR A 26 7.41 1.53 -3.32
CA TYR A 26 8.04 1.63 -2.01
C TYR A 26 9.48 1.13 -2.06
N LEU A 27 9.73 0.00 -2.72
CA LEU A 27 11.09 -0.51 -2.91
C LEU A 27 11.93 0.43 -3.79
N ALA A 28 11.36 0.91 -4.89
CA ALA A 28 12.02 1.84 -5.81
C ALA A 28 12.35 3.19 -5.15
N SER A 29 11.66 3.57 -4.05
CA SER A 29 11.96 4.79 -3.32
C SER A 29 13.38 4.84 -2.76
N GLY A 30 14.05 3.70 -2.56
CA GLY A 30 15.46 3.66 -2.14
C GLY A 30 16.45 4.25 -3.14
N LEU A 31 16.03 4.53 -4.36
CA LEU A 31 16.82 5.28 -5.35
C LEU A 31 16.86 6.79 -5.08
N MET A 32 15.99 7.29 -4.19
CA MET A 32 15.82 8.73 -3.92
C MET A 32 15.77 9.04 -2.41
N ALA A 33 15.23 8.14 -1.61
CA ALA A 33 15.05 8.28 -0.17
C ALA A 33 16.10 7.47 0.60
N PRO A 34 16.51 7.93 1.80
CA PRO A 34 17.46 7.21 2.63
C PRO A 34 16.87 5.88 3.14
N LEU A 35 17.73 4.90 3.42
CA LEU A 35 17.33 3.53 3.78
C LEU A 35 16.33 3.46 4.95
N TRP A 36 16.48 4.31 5.98
CA TRP A 36 15.56 4.33 7.12
C TRP A 36 14.12 4.67 6.70
N ALA A 37 13.95 5.58 5.73
CA ALA A 37 12.63 5.97 5.22
C ALA A 37 12.00 4.84 4.41
N VAL A 38 12.80 4.16 3.60
CA VAL A 38 12.39 2.96 2.85
C VAL A 38 11.94 1.85 3.80
N VAL A 39 12.68 1.62 4.89
CA VAL A 39 12.31 0.64 5.92
C VAL A 39 10.98 1.00 6.58
N LEU A 40 10.79 2.26 6.97
CA LEU A 40 9.51 2.72 7.55
C LEU A 40 8.35 2.56 6.56
N LEU A 41 8.55 2.93 5.30
CA LEU A 41 7.58 2.71 4.23
C LEU A 41 7.28 1.23 4.06
N ALA A 42 8.28 0.36 4.02
CA ALA A 42 8.08 -1.09 3.90
C ALA A 42 7.29 -1.68 5.08
N VAL A 43 7.60 -1.26 6.31
CA VAL A 43 6.84 -1.63 7.51
C VAL A 43 5.39 -1.16 7.41
N TRP A 44 5.17 0.10 7.00
CA TRP A 44 3.83 0.65 6.78
C TRP A 44 3.04 -0.14 5.74
N TRP A 45 3.68 -0.47 4.62
CA TRP A 45 3.08 -1.31 3.57
C TRP A 45 2.68 -2.69 4.11
N MET A 46 3.53 -3.32 4.91
CA MET A 46 3.21 -4.61 5.56
C MET A 46 2.01 -4.50 6.49
N LEU A 47 1.92 -3.44 7.29
CA LEU A 47 0.76 -3.19 8.15
C LEU A 47 -0.53 -3.06 7.31
N LEU A 48 -0.48 -2.31 6.22
CA LEU A 48 -1.61 -2.19 5.30
C LEU A 48 -1.97 -3.52 4.63
N THR A 49 -1.00 -4.37 4.32
CA THR A 49 -1.24 -5.73 3.82
C THR A 49 -1.98 -6.58 4.86
N LEU A 50 -1.56 -6.53 6.13
CA LEU A 50 -2.24 -7.24 7.22
C LEU A 50 -3.68 -6.73 7.42
N VAL A 51 -3.88 -5.41 7.36
CA VAL A 51 -5.22 -4.79 7.39
C VAL A 51 -6.05 -5.27 6.20
N GLY A 52 -5.49 -5.28 4.99
CA GLY A 52 -6.18 -5.79 3.79
C GLY A 52 -6.62 -7.24 3.95
N VAL A 53 -5.74 -8.11 4.45
CA VAL A 53 -6.08 -9.52 4.74
C VAL A 53 -7.19 -9.62 5.79
N TRP A 54 -7.11 -8.81 6.85
CA TRP A 54 -8.15 -8.76 7.88
C TRP A 54 -9.50 -8.30 7.30
N LEU A 55 -9.53 -7.25 6.48
CA LEU A 55 -10.73 -6.75 5.81
C LEU A 55 -11.34 -7.79 4.85
N VAL A 56 -10.50 -8.54 4.13
CA VAL A 56 -10.96 -9.65 3.28
C VAL A 56 -11.61 -10.76 4.12
N ARG A 57 -11.03 -11.09 5.28
CA ARG A 57 -11.62 -12.07 6.23
C ARG A 57 -12.95 -11.59 6.79
N CYS A 58 -13.06 -10.30 7.08
CA CYS A 58 -14.30 -9.63 7.51
C CYS A 58 -15.31 -9.41 6.37
N ARG A 59 -14.99 -9.78 5.12
CA ARG A 59 -15.86 -9.66 3.93
C ARG A 59 -16.29 -8.22 3.63
N THR A 60 -15.44 -7.24 3.92
CA THR A 60 -15.76 -5.82 3.70
C THR A 60 -15.08 -5.25 2.46
N TYR A 61 -15.83 -4.44 1.70
CA TYR A 61 -15.32 -3.73 0.53
C TYR A 61 -14.34 -2.60 0.88
N LEU A 62 -14.16 -2.29 2.16
CA LEU A 62 -13.12 -1.37 2.63
C LEU A 62 -11.71 -1.83 2.23
N VAL A 63 -11.51 -3.11 1.86
CA VAL A 63 -10.24 -3.58 1.27
C VAL A 63 -9.80 -2.75 0.06
N LEU A 64 -10.74 -2.16 -0.70
CA LEU A 64 -10.45 -1.30 -1.84
C LEU A 64 -9.75 0.02 -1.44
N LEU A 65 -9.89 0.46 -0.19
CA LEU A 65 -9.24 1.66 0.32
C LEU A 65 -7.77 1.42 0.70
N VAL A 66 -7.36 0.16 0.90
CA VAL A 66 -5.99 -0.19 1.29
C VAL A 66 -4.95 0.27 0.26
N PRO A 67 -5.06 -0.09 -1.04
CA PRO A 67 -4.11 0.41 -2.04
C PRO A 67 -4.17 1.93 -2.22
N VAL A 68 -5.34 2.55 -2.01
CA VAL A 68 -5.50 4.01 -2.09
C VAL A 68 -4.74 4.69 -0.95
N ALA A 69 -4.88 4.19 0.28
CA ALA A 69 -4.13 4.67 1.44
C ALA A 69 -2.62 4.47 1.26
N ALA A 70 -2.22 3.32 0.72
CA ALA A 70 -0.81 3.04 0.44
C ALA A 70 -0.23 4.03 -0.57
N ALA A 71 -0.93 4.28 -1.67
CA ALA A 71 -0.50 5.24 -2.70
C ALA A 71 -0.44 6.66 -2.15
N ALA A 72 -1.50 7.10 -1.46
CA ALA A 72 -1.58 8.43 -0.87
C ALA A 72 -0.45 8.69 0.14
N THR A 73 -0.17 7.70 1.01
CA THR A 73 0.92 7.81 1.98
C THR A 73 2.27 7.95 1.27
N TRP A 74 2.51 7.15 0.22
CA TRP A 74 3.75 7.22 -0.54
C TRP A 74 3.95 8.56 -1.23
N PHE A 75 2.93 9.06 -1.94
CA PHE A 75 3.00 10.38 -2.57
C PHE A 75 3.27 11.47 -1.53
N GLY A 76 2.58 11.42 -0.40
CA GLY A 76 2.78 12.38 0.70
C GLY A 76 4.21 12.33 1.26
N VAL A 77 4.73 11.14 1.55
CA VAL A 77 6.08 10.97 2.09
C VAL A 77 7.15 11.39 1.09
N MET A 78 7.02 11.02 -0.18
CA MET A 78 8.00 11.41 -1.21
C MET A 78 7.98 12.92 -1.47
N ALA A 79 6.79 13.53 -1.55
CA ALA A 79 6.65 14.97 -1.70
C ALA A 79 7.24 15.72 -0.50
N PHE A 80 6.89 15.29 0.72
CA PHE A 80 7.41 15.88 1.96
C PHE A 80 8.92 15.70 2.09
N GLY A 81 9.44 14.51 1.83
CA GLY A 81 10.87 14.22 1.91
C GLY A 81 11.68 15.04 0.91
N SER A 82 11.15 15.24 -0.31
CA SER A 82 11.80 16.10 -1.31
C SER A 82 11.78 17.58 -0.91
N ALA A 83 10.65 18.08 -0.41
CA ALA A 83 10.46 19.50 -0.09
C ALA A 83 11.09 19.92 1.24
N VAL A 84 11.05 19.06 2.26
CA VAL A 84 11.43 19.39 3.64
C VAL A 84 12.74 18.74 4.05
N LEU A 85 12.95 17.47 3.68
CA LEU A 85 14.14 16.70 4.08
C LEU A 85 15.26 16.72 3.03
N GLY A 86 15.02 17.35 1.88
CA GLY A 86 15.99 17.50 0.80
C GLY A 86 16.32 16.19 0.07
N TRP A 87 15.43 15.20 0.07
CA TRP A 87 15.63 13.95 -0.69
C TRP A 87 15.70 14.25 -2.18
N ARG A 88 16.75 13.73 -2.82
CA ARG A 88 17.05 13.89 -4.24
C ARG A 88 17.67 12.60 -4.74
N PRO A 89 17.50 12.26 -6.03
CA PRO A 89 18.24 11.17 -6.66
C PRO A 89 19.75 11.34 -6.51
#